data_AF-A0A356UJ37-F1
#
_entry.id   AF-A0A356UJ37-F1
#
_cell.length_a   1.000
_cell.length_b   1.000
_cell.length_c   1.000
_cell.angle_alpha   90.00
_cell.angle_beta   90.00
_cell.angle_gamma   90.00
#
_symmetry.space_group_name_H-M   'P 1'
#
loop_
_entity.id
_entity.type
_entity.pdbx_description
1 polymer ?
#
loop_
_entity_poly.entity_id
_entity_poly.type
_entity_poly.pdbx_seq_one_letter_code
_entity_poly.pdbx_strand_id
1 'polypeptide(L)'
;MLEFLTRLFSRESSTSKDIAKERLRLVLVHDRAGVSPQLLQALKSELIKVISNYMEIDEQGLEVNLDSSENQVALIANIPIKQMKRLPENIVSGP
;
A
#
# COMPACT_ATOMS: atom_id res chain seq x y z
N MET A 1 11.73 -9.15 11.65
CA MET A 1 10.88 -8.12 11.00
C MET A 1 10.28 -8.58 9.68
N LEU A 2 11.05 -9.05 8.69
CA LEU A 2 10.48 -9.62 7.45
C LEU A 2 9.54 -10.81 7.73
N GLU A 3 9.83 -11.59 8.77
CA GLU A 3 8.92 -12.66 9.24
C GLU A 3 7.57 -12.17 9.76
N PHE A 4 7.48 -10.94 10.27
CA PHE A 4 6.20 -10.33 10.67
C PHE A 4 5.37 -9.99 9.44
N LEU A 5 6.01 -9.41 8.41
CA LEU A 5 5.37 -9.14 7.14
C LEU A 5 4.88 -10.45 6.48
N THR A 6 5.72 -11.49 6.38
CA THR A 6 5.30 -12.77 5.78
C THR A 6 4.18 -13.46 6.55
N ARG A 7 4.18 -13.43 7.90
CA ARG A 7 3.06 -13.94 8.71
C ARG A 7 1.76 -13.16 8.52
N LEU A 8 1.84 -11.85 8.25
CA LEU A 8 0.69 -11.02 7.92
C LEU A 8 0.19 -11.22 6.47
N PHE A 9 1.05 -11.68 5.55
CA PHE A 9 0.66 -12.04 4.18
C PHE A 9 0.10 -13.47 4.09
N SER A 10 0.53 -14.39 4.96
CA SER A 10 0.07 -15.80 4.92
C SER A 10 -1.34 -16.06 5.47
N ARG A 11 -2.00 -15.10 6.13
CA ARG A 11 -3.36 -15.30 6.70
C ARG A 11 -4.51 -15.07 5.72
N GLU A 12 -4.22 -14.68 4.47
CA GLU A 12 -5.23 -14.32 3.46
C GLU A 12 -5.53 -15.46 2.46
N SER A 13 -5.17 -16.71 2.79
CA SER A 13 -5.35 -17.86 1.90
C SER A 13 -6.71 -18.57 2.05
N SER A 14 -7.82 -17.85 2.24
CA SER A 14 -9.11 -18.50 2.44
C SER A 14 -10.30 -17.81 1.78
N THR A 15 -10.91 -18.58 0.87
CA THR A 15 -12.31 -18.59 0.41
C THR A 15 -12.76 -17.54 -0.60
N SER A 16 -13.22 -18.03 -1.76
CA SER A 16 -13.75 -17.30 -2.92
C SER A 16 -15.05 -16.50 -2.66
N LYS A 17 -15.40 -16.25 -1.39
CA LYS A 17 -16.46 -15.33 -0.95
C LYS A 17 -15.95 -13.91 -0.69
N ASP A 18 -14.63 -13.72 -0.59
CA ASP A 18 -13.97 -12.41 -0.37
C ASP A 18 -13.74 -11.59 -1.66
N ILE A 19 -14.51 -11.86 -2.72
CA ILE A 19 -14.54 -11.02 -3.93
C ILE A 19 -15.02 -9.58 -3.62
N ALA A 20 -15.41 -9.29 -2.37
CA ALA A 20 -16.16 -8.10 -2.00
C ALA A 20 -15.34 -6.87 -1.54
N LYS A 21 -14.07 -6.95 -1.11
CA LYS A 21 -13.27 -5.74 -0.76
C LYS A 21 -11.76 -6.00 -0.87
N GLU A 22 -11.16 -5.67 -2.01
CA GLU A 22 -9.70 -5.72 -2.16
C GLU A 22 -9.01 -4.61 -1.35
N ARG A 23 -7.80 -4.88 -0.81
CA ARG A 23 -6.98 -3.89 -0.09
C ARG A 23 -5.55 -3.92 -0.63
N LEU A 24 -5.00 -2.76 -0.97
CA LEU A 24 -3.58 -2.60 -1.29
C LEU A 24 -2.79 -2.36 0.00
N ARG A 25 -1.73 -3.13 0.22
CA ARG A 25 -0.81 -2.93 1.35
C ARG A 25 0.53 -2.39 0.85
N LEU A 26 0.89 -1.20 1.30
CA LEU A 26 2.16 -0.53 0.99
C LEU A 26 3.08 -0.58 2.22
N VAL A 27 4.32 -1.03 2.04
CA VAL A 27 5.33 -1.08 3.10
C VAL A 27 6.60 -0.39 2.62
N LEU A 28 7.02 0.65 3.32
CA LEU A 28 8.29 1.34 3.10
C LEU A 28 9.19 1.09 4.31
N VAL A 29 10.38 0.54 4.10
CA VAL A 29 11.37 0.31 5.17
C VAL A 29 12.61 1.12 4.85
N HIS A 30 13.14 1.82 5.85
CA HIS A 30 14.35 2.61 5.72
C HIS A 30 15.22 2.54 6.99
N ASP A 31 16.54 2.58 6.83
CA ASP A 31 17.48 2.60 7.95
C ASP A 31 17.49 3.98 8.63
N ARG A 32 17.68 4.06 9.95
CA ARG A 32 17.51 5.33 10.69
C ARG A 32 18.46 6.46 10.25
N ALA A 33 19.53 6.12 9.52
CA ALA A 33 20.53 7.05 9.03
C ALA A 33 20.10 7.74 7.73
N GLY A 34 19.28 8.81 7.83
CA GLY A 34 19.25 9.84 6.79
C GLY A 34 17.88 10.26 6.24
N VAL A 35 16.79 9.56 6.59
CA VAL A 35 15.44 9.98 6.16
C VAL A 35 14.66 10.58 7.31
N SER A 36 14.22 11.81 7.12
CA SER A 36 13.32 12.49 8.05
C SER A 36 11.92 11.86 7.99
N PRO A 37 11.19 11.79 9.12
CA PRO A 37 9.80 11.34 9.11
C PRO A 37 8.92 12.15 8.14
N GLN A 38 9.24 13.43 7.93
CA GLN A 38 8.57 14.32 6.98
C GLN A 38 8.71 13.82 5.53
N LEU A 39 9.88 13.31 5.15
CA LEU A 39 10.09 12.74 3.82
C LEU A 39 9.29 11.45 3.64
N LEU A 40 9.18 10.58 4.65
CA LEU A 40 8.33 9.39 4.58
C LEU A 40 6.85 9.75 4.43
N GLN A 41 6.38 10.79 5.10
CA GLN A 41 5.01 11.29 4.94
C GLN A 41 4.77 11.88 3.54
N ALA A 42 5.75 12.63 3.01
CA ALA A 42 5.67 13.17 1.65
C ALA A 42 5.61 12.04 0.61
N LEU A 43 6.51 11.04 0.71
CA LEU A 43 6.53 9.87 -0.16
C LEU A 43 5.22 9.08 -0.10
N LYS A 44 4.69 8.86 1.10
CA LYS A 44 3.37 8.25 1.27
C LYS A 44 2.31 9.03 0.49
N SER A 45 2.23 10.35 0.65
CA SER A 45 1.21 11.17 -0.01
C SER A 45 1.30 11.09 -1.53
N GLU A 46 2.52 11.15 -2.06
CA GLU A 46 2.76 11.04 -3.51
C GLU A 46 2.38 9.66 -4.04
N LEU A 47 2.73 8.58 -3.33
CA LEU A 47 2.36 7.22 -3.71
C LEU A 47 0.85 7.00 -3.70
N ILE A 48 0.14 7.50 -2.69
CA ILE A 48 -1.32 7.43 -2.62
C ILE A 48 -1.95 8.15 -3.82
N LYS A 49 -1.44 9.33 -4.16
CA LYS A 49 -1.89 10.12 -5.31
C LYS A 49 -1.68 9.36 -6.62
N VAL A 50 -0.51 8.73 -6.81
CA VAL A 50 -0.23 7.91 -7.99
C VAL A 50 -1.16 6.70 -8.05
N ILE A 51 -1.36 5.98 -6.95
CA ILE A 51 -2.27 4.83 -6.88
C ILE A 51 -3.70 5.27 -7.24
N SER A 52 -4.13 6.43 -6.74
CA SER A 52 -5.45 7.01 -7.03
C SER A 52 -5.68 7.31 -8.51
N ASN A 53 -4.63 7.43 -9.32
CA ASN A 53 -4.78 7.59 -10.78
C ASN A 53 -5.23 6.30 -11.46
N TYR A 54 -4.90 5.14 -10.89
CA TYR A 54 -5.20 3.82 -11.47
C TYR A 54 -6.28 3.05 -10.70
N MET A 55 -6.59 3.48 -9.47
CA MET A 55 -7.54 2.81 -8.59
C MET A 55 -8.41 3.86 -7.92
N GLU A 56 -9.68 3.54 -7.72
CA GLU A 56 -10.53 4.27 -6.79
C GLU A 56 -10.30 3.71 -5.39
N ILE A 57 -9.77 4.55 -4.50
CA ILE A 57 -9.42 4.17 -3.13
C ILE A 57 -10.39 4.80 -2.14
N ASP A 58 -10.53 4.17 -0.97
CA ASP A 58 -11.28 4.74 0.14
C ASP A 58 -10.35 5.49 1.11
N GLU A 59 -10.27 6.82 0.95
CA GLU A 59 -9.44 7.66 1.81
C GLU A 59 -9.89 7.63 3.28
N GLN A 60 -11.18 7.42 3.56
CA GLN A 60 -11.69 7.35 4.93
C GLN A 60 -11.28 6.06 5.65
N GLY A 61 -11.09 4.97 4.91
CA GLY A 61 -10.64 3.68 5.43
C GLY A 61 -9.12 3.47 5.34
N LEU A 62 -8.37 4.50 4.93
CA LEU A 62 -6.92 4.45 4.85
C LEU A 62 -6.31 4.36 6.25
N GLU A 63 -5.60 3.29 6.53
CA GLU A 63 -4.87 3.10 7.78
C GLU A 63 -3.38 3.22 7.53
N VAL A 64 -2.70 4.03 8.34
CA VAL A 64 -1.24 4.18 8.25
C VAL A 64 -0.62 3.99 9.62
N ASN A 65 0.38 3.12 9.68
CA ASN A 65 1.18 2.84 10.85
C ASN A 65 2.63 3.18 10.54
N LEU A 66 3.29 3.89 11.45
CA LEU A 66 4.73 4.12 11.41
C LEU A 66 5.33 3.37 12.59
N ASP A 67 6.13 2.36 12.28
CA ASP A 67 6.86 1.57 13.26
C ASP A 67 8.32 2.03 13.25
N SER A 68 8.85 2.36 14.42
CA SER A 68 10.24 2.75 14.59
C SER A 68 10.88 1.83 15.61
N SER A 69 11.85 1.05 15.16
CA SER A 69 12.74 0.25 16.01
C SER A 69 14.12 0.92 16.11
N GLU A 70 14.97 0.45 17.03
CA GLU A 70 16.31 1.01 17.35
C GLU A 70 17.10 1.50 16.11
N ASN A 71 17.07 0.71 15.02
CA ASN A 71 17.88 0.96 13.81
C ASN A 71 17.09 1.22 12.52
N GLN A 72 15.76 1.11 12.53
CA GLN A 72 14.95 1.16 11.30
C GLN A 72 13.59 1.81 11.51
N VAL A 73 13.09 2.45 10.46
CA VAL A 73 11.74 3.01 10.39
C VAL A 73 10.98 2.32 9.27
N ALA A 74 9.77 1.85 9.57
CA ALA A 74 8.85 1.26 8.62
C ALA A 74 7.54 2.06 8.58
N LEU A 75 7.08 2.39 7.38
CA LEU A 75 5.73 2.92 7.14
C LEU A 75 4.90 1.85 6.47
N ILE A 76 3.78 1.49 7.09
CA ILE A 76 2.82 0.51 6.61
C ILE A 76 1.50 1.22 6.36
N ALA A 77 1.03 1.21 5.12
CA ALA A 77 -0.29 1.74 4.75
C ALA A 77 -1.19 0.64 4.21
N ASN A 78 -2.39 0.50 4.77
CA ASN A 78 -3.45 -0.36 4.24
C ASN A 78 -4.48 0.54 3.54
N ILE A 79 -4.60 0.37 2.23
CA ILE A 79 -5.42 1.21 1.36
C ILE A 79 -6.60 0.37 0.87
N PRO A 80 -7.84 0.63 1.31
CA PRO A 80 -9.01 -0.05 0.78
C PRO A 80 -9.24 0.36 -0.67
N ILE A 81 -9.45 -0.62 -1.55
CA ILE A 81 -9.76 -0.38 -2.96
C ILE A 81 -11.28 -0.47 -3.13
N LYS A 82 -11.90 0.57 -3.68
CA LYS A 82 -13.31 0.57 -4.06
C LYS A 82 -13.50 -0.08 -5.43
N GLN A 83 -12.67 0.32 -6.40
CA GLN A 83 -12.75 -0.16 -7.76
C GLN A 83 -11.41 0.03 -8.49
N MET A 84 -11.02 -0.94 -9.33
CA MET A 84 -9.92 -0.71 -10.28
C MET A 84 -10.42 0.14 -11.45
N LYS A 85 -9.68 1.21 -11.79
CA LYS A 85 -9.97 1.95 -13.02
C LYS A 85 -9.55 1.08 -14.18
N ARG A 86 -10.46 0.87 -15.14
CA ARG A 86 -10.10 0.21 -16.40
C ARG A 86 -9.03 1.07 -17.06
N LEU A 87 -7.86 0.50 -17.30
CA LEU A 87 -6.89 1.12 -18.19
C LEU A 87 -7.62 1.40 -19.52
N PRO A 88 -7.47 2.60 -20.11
CA PRO A 88 -8.16 2.90 -21.35
C PRO A 88 -7.68 1.89 -22.41
N GLU A 89 -8.63 1.36 -23.20
CA GLU A 89 -8.44 0.22 -24.13
C GLU A 89 -7.34 0.45 -25.17
N ASN A 90 -6.87 1.68 -25.34
CA ASN A 90 -5.81 2.11 -26.24
C ASN A 90 -4.39 1.64 -25.85
N ILE A 91 -4.20 0.95 -24.71
CA ILE A 91 -2.90 0.35 -24.34
C ILE A 91 -2.86 -1.16 -24.65
N VAL A 92 -4.02 -1.83 -24.76
CA VAL A 92 -4.09 -3.28 -24.99
C VAL A 92 -4.10 -3.62 -26.49
N SER A 93 -4.30 -2.62 -27.34
CA SER A 93 -4.19 -2.73 -28.80
C SER A 93 -2.88 -2.12 -29.31
N GLY A 94 -1.76 -2.72 -28.92
CA GLY A 94 -0.54 -2.66 -29.74
C GLY A 94 -0.64 -3.68 -30.89
N PRO A 95 0.06 -3.46 -32.02
CA PRO A 95 -0.14 -4.18 -33.29
C PRO A 95 0.10 -5.70 -33.22
#